data_AF-A0A1I4Y7I6-F1
#
_entry.id   AF-A0A1I4Y7I6-F1
#
_cell.length_a   1.000
_cell.length_b   1.000
_cell.length_c   1.000
_cell.angle_alpha   90.00
_cell.angle_beta   90.00
_cell.angle_gamma   90.00
#
_symmetry.space_group_name_H-M   'P 1'
#
loop_
_entity.id
_entity.type
_entity.pdbx_description
1 polymer ?
#
loop_
_entity_poly.entity_id
_entity_poly.type
_entity_poly.pdbx_seq_one_letter_code
_entity_poly.pdbx_strand_id
1 'polypeptide(L)'
;MQMSERPDLVLRHDPFLPPSEHELRTRLEVRLPEPQPDLRLRIRLRLAKRVRLVRRIDPPAFDDEAVRRTAGHIEVPLGDWSGTREYEIGFELGPGPQEEDLQAALVDLVRGEFARAVGPARAVKVHWTADPGAASLSRVRSDLVDALWSGCEAYESGDLAQAELRWQEARTLARHSGDDDSVQRLNRLVAGRQVRAEDVIEAGRTPGRWP
;
A
#
# COMPACT_ATOMS: atom_id res chain seq x y z
N MET A 1 -18.62 -7.45 25.45
CA MET A 1 -18.91 -6.44 24.41
C MET A 1 -17.77 -6.52 23.41
N GLN A 2 -17.89 -7.39 22.39
CA GLN A 2 -16.84 -7.54 21.37
C GLN A 2 -16.87 -6.30 20.48
N MET A 3 -15.75 -5.57 20.44
CA MET A 3 -15.52 -4.58 19.39
C MET A 3 -15.34 -5.35 18.10
N SER A 4 -16.40 -5.51 17.31
CA SER A 4 -16.28 -5.98 15.94
C SER A 4 -15.35 -5.02 15.22
N GLU A 5 -14.14 -5.48 14.90
CA GLU A 5 -13.23 -4.77 14.02
C GLU A 5 -13.98 -4.45 12.72
N ARG A 6 -13.69 -3.30 12.10
CA ARG A 6 -14.35 -2.91 10.84
C ARG A 6 -13.50 -3.37 9.66
N PRO A 7 -14.11 -3.67 8.50
CA PRO A 7 -13.37 -3.83 7.26
C PRO A 7 -12.41 -2.66 7.06
N ASP A 8 -11.14 -2.97 6.85
CA ASP A 8 -10.10 -1.96 6.64
C ASP A 8 -9.47 -2.11 5.26
N LEU A 9 -9.00 -0.97 4.78
CA LEU A 9 -8.43 -0.77 3.47
C LEU A 9 -7.11 -0.04 3.64
N VAL A 10 -6.01 -0.71 3.32
CA VAL A 10 -4.66 -0.14 3.40
C VAL A 10 -4.08 -0.08 1.98
N LEU A 11 -3.74 1.13 1.52
CA LEU A 11 -3.00 1.29 0.27
C LEU A 11 -1.52 1.07 0.55
N ARG A 12 -0.91 0.17 -0.22
CA ARG A 12 0.55 -0.03 -0.25
C ARG A 12 1.04 0.46 -1.61
N HIS A 13 1.97 1.40 -1.60
CA HIS A 13 2.59 1.84 -2.85
C HIS A 13 3.48 0.71 -3.35
N ASP A 14 3.29 0.26 -4.61
CA ASP A 14 4.06 -0.87 -5.13
C ASP A 14 5.48 -0.39 -5.47
N PRO A 15 6.53 -1.02 -4.91
CA PRO A 15 7.90 -0.82 -5.32
C PRO A 15 8.14 -1.07 -6.81
N PHE A 16 7.42 -2.00 -7.43
CA PHE A 16 8.04 -2.84 -8.47
C PHE A 16 8.00 -2.33 -9.91
N LEU A 17 7.29 -1.25 -10.24
CA LEU A 17 7.31 -0.72 -11.61
C LEU A 17 7.67 0.76 -11.62
N PRO A 18 8.69 1.18 -12.41
CA PRO A 18 8.76 2.58 -12.79
C PRO A 18 7.42 2.91 -13.46
N PRO A 19 6.79 4.05 -13.15
CA PRO A 19 5.70 4.49 -14.00
C PRO A 19 6.28 4.55 -15.41
N SER A 20 5.77 3.72 -16.32
CA SER A 20 5.78 4.18 -17.70
C SER A 20 4.97 5.47 -17.68
N GLU A 21 5.29 6.45 -18.54
CA GLU A 21 4.64 7.78 -18.52
C GLU A 21 3.10 7.74 -18.47
N HIS A 22 2.51 6.57 -18.77
CA HIS A 22 1.08 6.31 -18.84
C HIS A 22 0.55 5.18 -17.94
N GLU A 23 1.36 4.53 -17.09
CA GLU A 23 0.88 3.44 -16.23
C GLU A 23 1.31 3.61 -14.78
N LEU A 24 0.34 3.54 -13.87
CA LEU A 24 0.54 3.50 -12.42
C LEU A 24 0.03 2.18 -11.88
N ARG A 25 0.82 1.49 -11.06
CA ARG A 25 0.36 0.34 -10.29
C ARG A 25 0.41 0.65 -8.80
N THR A 26 -0.59 0.15 -8.08
CA THR A 26 -0.64 0.22 -6.62
C THR A 26 -1.10 -1.12 -6.09
N ARG A 27 -0.60 -1.47 -4.90
CA ARG A 27 -1.16 -2.56 -4.12
C ARG A 27 -2.15 -2.04 -3.11
N LEU A 28 -3.07 -2.91 -2.78
CA LEU A 28 -4.12 -2.66 -1.83
C LEU A 28 -4.28 -3.89 -0.98
N GLU A 29 -4.17 -3.71 0.32
CA GLU A 29 -4.51 -4.74 1.28
C GLU A 29 -5.93 -4.47 1.81
N VAL A 30 -6.76 -5.51 1.74
CA VAL A 30 -8.10 -5.52 2.33
C VAL A 30 -8.06 -6.45 3.52
N ARG A 31 -8.58 -6.01 4.66
CA ARG A 31 -8.71 -6.81 5.89
C ARG A 31 -10.17 -6.94 6.25
N LEU A 32 -10.69 -8.17 6.26
CA LEU A 32 -12.07 -8.49 6.63
C LEU A 32 -12.09 -9.35 7.91
N PRO A 33 -12.72 -8.88 9.00
CA PRO A 33 -12.76 -9.62 10.27
C PRO A 33 -13.64 -10.88 10.18
N GLU A 34 -14.64 -10.85 9.31
CA GLU A 34 -15.60 -11.92 9.07
C GLU A 34 -16.06 -11.84 7.61
N PRO A 35 -16.67 -12.91 7.05
CA PRO A 35 -17.22 -12.89 5.71
C PRO A 35 -18.29 -11.80 5.55
N GLN A 36 -18.14 -10.95 4.52
CA GLN A 36 -19.02 -9.81 4.27
C GLN A 36 -19.71 -9.96 2.90
N PRO A 37 -20.99 -10.40 2.86
CA PRO A 37 -21.70 -10.52 1.60
C PRO A 37 -21.91 -9.15 0.94
N ASP A 38 -21.98 -9.15 -0.40
CA ASP A 38 -22.16 -7.97 -1.25
C ASP A 38 -21.11 -6.87 -1.06
N LEU A 39 -19.93 -7.21 -0.54
CA LEU A 39 -18.81 -6.28 -0.45
C LEU A 39 -18.13 -6.11 -1.81
N ARG A 40 -17.96 -4.86 -2.21
CA ARG A 40 -17.30 -4.46 -3.46
C ARG A 40 -16.20 -3.46 -3.18
N LEU A 41 -15.15 -3.54 -3.99
CA LEU A 41 -14.12 -2.53 -4.09
C LEU A 41 -14.54 -1.50 -5.15
N ARG A 42 -14.84 -0.28 -4.72
CA ARG A 42 -15.16 0.82 -5.62
C ARG A 42 -13.92 1.65 -5.89
N ILE A 43 -13.65 1.87 -7.17
CA ILE A 43 -12.51 2.66 -7.67
C ILE A 43 -13.06 3.82 -8.47
N ARG A 44 -12.99 5.03 -7.91
CA ARG A 44 -13.41 6.29 -8.54
C ARG A 44 -12.23 6.95 -9.21
N LEU A 45 -12.33 7.15 -10.51
CA LEU A 45 -11.29 7.77 -11.33
C LEU A 45 -11.29 9.30 -11.11
N ARG A 46 -10.10 9.89 -11.03
CA ARG A 46 -9.91 11.34 -10.98
C ARG A 46 -9.07 11.81 -12.16
N LEU A 47 -7.77 11.48 -12.15
CA LEU A 47 -6.84 11.73 -13.25
C LEU A 47 -6.58 10.49 -14.09
N ALA A 48 -6.75 9.30 -13.52
CA ALA A 48 -6.69 8.06 -14.27
C ALA A 48 -7.78 8.03 -15.34
N LYS A 49 -7.38 7.75 -16.59
CA LYS A 49 -8.30 7.64 -17.74
C LYS A 49 -9.17 6.39 -17.62
N ARG A 50 -8.56 5.29 -17.16
CA ARG A 50 -9.25 4.03 -16.88
C ARG A 50 -8.44 3.15 -15.95
N VAL A 51 -9.12 2.15 -15.38
CA VAL A 51 -8.46 1.02 -14.74
C VAL A 51 -8.06 0.02 -15.82
N ARG A 52 -6.79 -0.38 -15.84
CA ARG A 52 -6.21 -1.37 -16.76
C ARG A 52 -6.28 -2.79 -16.20
N LEU A 53 -6.13 -2.92 -14.89
CA LEU A 53 -6.06 -4.19 -14.19
C LEU A 53 -6.61 -4.02 -12.78
N VAL A 54 -7.37 -5.00 -12.31
CA VAL A 54 -7.59 -5.24 -10.88
C VAL A 54 -7.41 -6.73 -10.70
N ARG A 55 -6.49 -7.20 -9.87
CA ARG A 55 -6.36 -8.64 -9.61
C ARG A 55 -6.04 -8.91 -8.16
N ARG A 56 -6.52 -10.02 -7.61
CA ARG A 56 -6.03 -10.54 -6.34
C ARG A 56 -4.64 -11.15 -6.56
N ILE A 57 -3.69 -10.88 -5.66
CA ILE A 57 -2.31 -11.38 -5.77
C ILE A 57 -2.25 -12.86 -5.37
N ASP A 58 -2.81 -13.22 -4.21
CA ASP A 58 -2.80 -14.60 -3.72
C ASP A 58 -4.09 -14.94 -2.93
N PRO A 59 -4.79 -16.06 -3.23
CA PRO A 59 -4.66 -16.83 -4.46
C PRO A 59 -5.11 -16.01 -5.67
N PRO A 60 -4.41 -16.04 -6.82
CA PRO A 60 -4.77 -15.23 -7.98
C PRO A 60 -6.22 -15.45 -8.40
N ALA A 61 -6.98 -14.38 -8.52
CA ALA A 61 -8.32 -14.42 -9.09
C ALA A 61 -8.66 -13.08 -9.73
N PHE A 62 -9.33 -13.18 -10.87
CA PHE A 62 -9.91 -12.05 -11.57
C PHE A 62 -11.14 -12.53 -12.33
N ASP A 63 -12.27 -11.88 -12.08
CA ASP A 63 -13.53 -12.11 -12.81
C ASP A 63 -13.96 -10.76 -13.38
N ASP A 64 -13.76 -10.59 -14.69
CA ASP A 64 -14.07 -9.34 -15.38
C ASP A 64 -15.57 -9.14 -15.62
N GLU A 65 -16.33 -10.24 -15.74
CA GLU A 65 -17.76 -10.21 -16.01
C GLU A 65 -18.54 -9.67 -14.81
N ALA A 66 -18.04 -9.92 -13.59
CA ALA A 66 -18.66 -9.45 -12.37
C ALA A 66 -18.36 -7.97 -12.03
N VAL A 67 -17.45 -7.32 -12.78
CA VAL A 67 -17.08 -5.90 -12.60
C VAL A 67 -18.16 -4.98 -13.15
N ARG A 68 -18.77 -4.19 -12.26
CA ARG A 68 -19.70 -3.12 -12.66
C ARG A 68 -18.89 -1.91 -13.10
N ARG A 69 -19.17 -1.40 -14.30
CA ARG A 69 -18.50 -0.23 -14.87
C ARG A 69 -19.51 0.88 -15.07
N THR A 70 -19.26 2.02 -14.45
CA THR A 70 -20.08 3.22 -14.55
C THR A 70 -19.18 4.39 -15.00
N ALA A 71 -19.76 5.45 -15.55
CA ALA A 71 -18.99 6.64 -15.87
C ALA A 71 -18.24 7.16 -14.62
N GLY A 72 -16.90 7.18 -14.70
CA GLY A 72 -16.03 7.69 -13.64
C GLY A 72 -15.75 6.73 -12.47
N HIS A 73 -16.31 5.51 -12.44
CA HIS A 73 -15.92 4.51 -11.43
C HIS A 73 -16.20 3.07 -11.85
N ILE A 74 -15.47 2.13 -11.26
CA ILE A 74 -15.74 0.70 -11.36
C ILE A 74 -15.94 0.09 -9.99
N GLU A 75 -16.71 -0.99 -9.91
CA GLU A 75 -16.91 -1.77 -8.69
C GLU A 75 -16.59 -3.24 -8.94
N VAL A 76 -15.58 -3.74 -8.22
CA VAL A 76 -15.12 -5.13 -8.31
C VAL A 76 -15.66 -5.91 -7.11
N PRO A 77 -16.42 -6.99 -7.31
CA PRO A 77 -16.89 -7.81 -6.20
C PRO A 77 -15.71 -8.50 -5.52
N LEU A 78 -15.69 -8.48 -4.20
CA LEU A 78 -14.62 -9.11 -3.42
C LEU A 78 -14.94 -10.57 -3.05
N GLY A 79 -16.20 -10.98 -3.24
CA GLY A 79 -16.71 -12.28 -2.81
C GLY A 79 -16.86 -12.37 -1.29
N ASP A 80 -17.21 -13.56 -0.81
CA ASP A 80 -17.42 -13.83 0.61
C ASP A 80 -16.18 -14.48 1.23
N TRP A 81 -15.49 -13.77 2.12
CA TRP A 81 -14.23 -14.23 2.73
C TRP A 81 -13.87 -13.42 3.98
N SER A 82 -12.97 -13.97 4.79
CA SER A 82 -12.38 -13.34 5.97
C SER A 82 -10.85 -13.47 5.97
N GLY A 83 -10.18 -12.62 6.75
CA GLY A 83 -8.72 -12.51 6.83
C GLY A 83 -8.16 -11.32 6.05
N THR A 84 -6.96 -11.47 5.50
CA THR A 84 -6.26 -10.43 4.72
C THR A 84 -6.06 -10.90 3.29
N ARG A 85 -6.31 -10.02 2.31
CA ARG A 85 -6.01 -10.27 0.90
C ARG A 85 -5.41 -9.04 0.25
N GLU A 86 -4.44 -9.28 -0.62
CA GLU A 86 -3.81 -8.23 -1.42
C GLU A 86 -4.35 -8.20 -2.85
N TYR A 87 -4.52 -6.98 -3.36
CA TYR A 87 -4.98 -6.67 -4.70
C TYR A 87 -3.99 -5.74 -5.38
N GLU A 88 -3.71 -6.00 -6.64
CA GLU A 88 -2.96 -5.08 -7.51
C GLU A 88 -3.95 -4.34 -8.41
N ILE A 89 -3.82 -3.02 -8.48
CA ILE A 89 -4.62 -2.16 -9.34
C ILE A 89 -3.69 -1.42 -10.28
N GLY A 90 -3.91 -1.57 -11.58
CA GLY A 90 -3.22 -0.83 -12.64
C GLY A 90 -4.12 0.26 -13.20
N PHE A 91 -3.59 1.47 -13.33
CA PHE A 91 -4.24 2.64 -13.89
C PHE A 91 -3.54 3.09 -15.14
N GLU A 92 -4.33 3.55 -16.12
CA GLU A 92 -3.81 4.33 -17.24
C GLU A 92 -3.89 5.82 -16.94
N LEU A 93 -2.79 6.52 -17.16
CA LEU A 93 -2.64 7.95 -16.91
C LEU A 93 -2.36 8.72 -18.21
N GLY A 94 -2.83 9.97 -18.24
CA GLY A 94 -2.32 10.96 -19.21
C GLY A 94 -1.06 11.64 -18.69
N PRO A 95 -0.42 12.50 -19.51
CA PRO A 95 0.60 13.40 -19.00
C PRO A 95 0.00 14.31 -17.92
N GLY A 96 0.74 14.54 -16.84
CA GLY A 96 0.37 15.40 -15.73
C GLY A 96 1.42 16.48 -15.46
N PRO A 97 1.10 17.47 -14.60
CA PRO A 97 2.07 18.45 -14.16
C PRO A 97 3.23 17.79 -13.41
N GLN A 98 4.44 18.27 -13.67
CA GLN A 98 5.67 17.78 -13.07
C GLN A 98 5.79 18.28 -11.63
N GLU A 99 6.41 17.46 -10.78
CA GLU A 99 6.73 17.77 -9.38
C GLU A 99 5.53 18.05 -8.47
N GLU A 100 4.35 17.54 -8.82
CA GLU A 100 3.14 17.68 -8.03
C GLU A 100 2.53 16.32 -7.63
N ASP A 101 2.23 16.20 -6.34
CA ASP A 101 1.50 15.10 -5.74
C ASP A 101 0.00 15.20 -6.09
N LEU A 102 -0.45 14.38 -7.03
CA LEU A 102 -1.83 14.41 -7.51
C LEU A 102 -2.59 13.13 -7.23
N GLN A 103 -3.91 13.21 -7.18
CA GLN A 103 -4.76 12.06 -6.91
C GLN A 103 -5.21 11.39 -8.22
N ALA A 104 -4.69 10.20 -8.50
CA ALA A 104 -5.08 9.40 -9.65
C ALA A 104 -6.50 8.82 -9.50
N ALA A 105 -6.81 8.30 -8.31
CA ALA A 105 -8.09 7.65 -8.00
C ALA A 105 -8.43 7.70 -6.50
N LEU A 106 -9.70 7.41 -6.17
CA LEU A 106 -10.14 7.07 -4.82
C LEU A 106 -10.60 5.62 -4.79
N VAL A 107 -10.19 4.91 -3.76
CA VAL A 107 -10.59 3.52 -3.55
C VAL A 107 -11.34 3.42 -2.23
N ASP A 108 -12.54 2.83 -2.24
CA ASP A 108 -13.33 2.58 -1.04
C ASP A 108 -14.03 1.23 -1.07
N LEU A 109 -14.28 0.68 0.12
CA LEU A 109 -15.12 -0.50 0.28
C LEU A 109 -16.58 -0.06 0.36
N VAL A 110 -17.42 -0.66 -0.49
CA VAL A 110 -18.85 -0.40 -0.53
C VAL A 110 -19.64 -1.69 -0.35
N ARG A 111 -20.85 -1.55 0.17
CA ARG A 111 -21.74 -2.70 0.37
C ARG A 111 -23.15 -2.44 -0.12
N GLY A 112 -23.75 -3.51 -0.62
CA GLY A 112 -25.16 -3.59 -0.96
C GLY A 112 -25.50 -2.86 -2.24
N GLU A 113 -26.77 -2.86 -2.58
CA GLU A 113 -27.28 -2.31 -3.83
C GLU A 113 -26.99 -0.81 -4.00
N PHE A 114 -27.02 -0.06 -2.89
CA PHE A 114 -26.79 1.39 -2.88
C PHE A 114 -25.32 1.79 -2.69
N ALA A 115 -24.37 0.84 -2.76
CA ALA A 115 -22.94 1.09 -2.64
C ALA A 115 -22.56 1.99 -1.45
N ARG A 116 -23.10 1.66 -0.26
CA ARG A 116 -22.83 2.41 0.97
C ARG A 116 -21.39 2.15 1.41
N ALA A 117 -20.62 3.21 1.64
CA ALA A 117 -19.24 3.11 2.11
C ALA A 117 -19.17 2.42 3.48
N VAL A 118 -18.26 1.46 3.61
CA VAL A 118 -18.03 0.66 4.84
C VAL A 118 -16.82 1.17 5.63
N GLY A 119 -16.05 2.09 5.06
CA GLY A 119 -14.87 2.70 5.67
C GLY A 119 -14.43 3.96 4.92
N PRO A 120 -13.32 4.59 5.34
CA PRO A 120 -12.77 5.76 4.66
C PRO A 120 -12.28 5.39 3.26
N ALA A 121 -12.44 6.32 2.32
CA ALA A 121 -11.80 6.20 1.03
C ALA A 121 -10.30 6.47 1.14
N ARG A 122 -9.50 5.75 0.35
CA ARG A 122 -8.05 5.89 0.26
C ARG A 122 -7.68 6.51 -1.09
N ALA A 123 -6.81 7.50 -1.06
CA ALA A 123 -6.36 8.21 -2.26
C ALA A 123 -5.16 7.51 -2.88
N VAL A 124 -5.27 7.13 -4.15
CA VAL A 124 -4.13 6.66 -4.94
C VAL A 124 -3.46 7.90 -5.51
N LYS A 125 -2.23 8.17 -5.07
CA LYS A 125 -1.44 9.30 -5.52
C LYS A 125 -0.54 8.95 -6.71
N VAL A 126 -0.21 9.96 -7.49
CA VAL A 126 0.74 9.94 -8.60
C VAL A 126 1.59 11.21 -8.55
N HIS A 127 2.87 11.07 -8.87
CA HIS A 127 3.84 12.15 -9.00
C HIS A 127 4.56 11.99 -10.33
N TRP A 128 4.47 12.98 -11.21
CA TRP A 128 5.26 13.01 -12.44
C TRP A 128 6.58 13.72 -12.15
N THR A 129 7.70 13.10 -12.51
CA THR A 129 9.02 13.73 -12.42
C THR A 129 9.81 13.44 -13.68
N ALA A 130 10.53 14.46 -14.16
CA ALA A 130 11.46 14.36 -15.28
C ALA A 130 12.86 13.94 -14.82
N ASP A 131 13.09 13.90 -13.50
CA ASP A 131 14.33 13.42 -12.90
C ASP A 131 14.22 11.91 -12.61
N PRO A 132 14.87 11.04 -13.43
CA PRO A 132 14.88 9.61 -13.18
C PRO A 132 15.55 9.25 -11.83
N GLY A 133 16.44 10.11 -11.32
CA GLY A 133 17.03 9.97 -9.99
C GLY A 133 16.00 10.18 -8.87
N ALA A 134 15.17 11.21 -8.96
CA ALA A 134 14.11 11.49 -7.99
C ALA A 134 13.03 10.39 -7.95
N ALA A 135 12.64 9.85 -9.11
CA ALA A 135 11.73 8.71 -9.20
C ALA A 135 12.33 7.47 -8.52
N SER A 136 13.60 7.17 -8.81
CA SER A 136 14.32 6.04 -8.22
C SER A 136 14.46 6.20 -6.70
N LEU A 137 14.84 7.38 -6.21
CA LEU A 137 14.98 7.65 -4.79
C LEU A 137 13.66 7.60 -4.03
N SER A 138 12.56 8.08 -4.62
CA SER A 138 11.23 8.01 -4.02
C SER A 138 10.77 6.56 -3.85
N ARG A 139 11.05 5.71 -4.85
CA ARG A 139 10.84 4.26 -4.76
C ARG A 139 11.67 3.65 -3.64
N VAL A 140 12.98 3.88 -3.62
CA VAL A 140 13.87 3.33 -2.59
C VAL A 140 13.42 3.74 -1.18
N ARG A 141 12.91 4.98 -1.01
CA ARG A 141 12.34 5.45 0.25
C ARG A 141 11.02 4.76 0.62
N SER A 142 10.14 4.48 -0.35
CA SER A 142 8.92 3.70 -0.12
C SER A 142 9.27 2.28 0.32
N ASP A 143 10.16 1.63 -0.41
CA ASP A 143 10.59 0.25 -0.14
C ASP A 143 11.24 0.13 1.24
N LEU A 144 12.02 1.16 1.63
CA LEU A 144 12.61 1.26 2.96
C LEU A 144 11.53 1.26 4.06
N VAL A 145 10.49 2.06 3.90
CA VAL A 145 9.38 2.16 4.88
C VAL A 145 8.61 0.84 4.95
N ASP A 146 8.32 0.22 3.81
CA ASP A 146 7.60 -1.06 3.78
C ASP A 146 8.40 -2.20 4.43
N ALA A 147 9.71 -2.29 4.15
CA ALA A 147 10.60 -3.27 4.78
C ALA A 147 10.72 -3.04 6.29
N LEU A 148 10.77 -1.78 6.74
CA LEU A 148 10.76 -1.44 8.16
C LEU A 148 9.48 -1.97 8.85
N TRP A 149 8.31 -1.64 8.32
CA TRP A 149 7.02 -2.04 8.88
C TRP A 149 6.81 -3.56 8.86
N SER A 150 7.17 -4.22 7.75
CA SER A 150 7.07 -5.67 7.64
C SER A 150 7.97 -6.38 8.67
N GLY A 151 9.14 -5.81 8.97
CA GLY A 151 10.01 -6.33 10.02
C GLY A 151 9.44 -6.13 11.43
N CYS A 152 8.77 -5.00 11.68
CA CYS A 152 8.05 -4.80 12.95
C CYS A 152 6.90 -5.78 13.12
N GLU A 153 6.07 -6.00 12.10
CA GLU A 153 4.95 -6.96 12.13
C GLU A 153 5.44 -8.40 12.36
N ALA A 154 6.54 -8.80 11.71
CA ALA A 154 7.18 -10.09 11.93
C ALA A 154 7.71 -10.23 13.38
N TYR A 155 8.31 -9.16 13.92
CA TYR A 155 8.80 -9.16 15.30
C TYR A 155 7.65 -9.30 16.32
N GLU A 156 6.58 -8.53 16.14
CA GLU A 156 5.39 -8.56 17.00
C GLU A 156 4.67 -9.92 16.98
N SER A 157 4.69 -10.61 15.83
CA SER A 157 4.15 -11.96 15.68
C SER A 157 5.10 -13.07 16.18
N GLY A 158 6.30 -12.71 16.66
CA GLY A 158 7.29 -13.64 17.19
C GLY A 158 8.16 -14.33 16.13
N ASP A 159 8.00 -13.98 14.85
CA ASP A 159 8.84 -14.46 13.75
C ASP A 159 10.12 -13.61 13.65
N LEU A 160 11.04 -13.86 14.59
CA LEU A 160 12.29 -13.11 14.70
C LEU A 160 13.18 -13.27 13.46
N ALA A 161 13.09 -14.41 12.76
CA ALA A 161 13.88 -14.65 11.56
C ALA A 161 13.40 -13.80 10.38
N GLN A 162 12.08 -13.69 10.17
CA GLN A 162 11.53 -12.79 9.17
C GLN A 162 11.74 -11.32 9.53
N ALA A 163 11.64 -10.97 10.82
CA ALA A 163 11.92 -9.62 11.28
C ALA A 163 13.35 -9.18 10.92
N GLU A 164 14.34 -10.03 11.22
CA GLU A 164 15.73 -9.74 10.90
C GLU A 164 15.95 -9.59 9.39
N LEU A 165 15.39 -10.50 8.58
CA LEU A 165 15.49 -10.45 7.12
C LEU A 165 14.96 -9.12 6.56
N ARG A 166 13.78 -8.69 7.03
CA ARG A 166 13.14 -7.44 6.59
C ARG A 166 13.91 -6.19 7.03
N TRP A 167 14.49 -6.20 8.24
CA TRP A 167 15.33 -5.08 8.67
C TRP A 167 16.69 -5.02 7.97
N GLN A 168 17.26 -6.16 7.57
CA GLN A 168 18.46 -6.19 6.72
C GLN A 168 18.17 -5.64 5.32
N GLU A 169 17.01 -5.97 4.75
CA GLU A 169 16.50 -5.41 3.49
C GLU A 169 16.32 -3.88 3.61
N ALA A 170 15.62 -3.41 4.64
CA ALA A 170 15.48 -1.99 4.96
C ALA A 170 16.84 -1.29 5.07
N ARG A 171 17.83 -1.90 5.73
CA ARG A 171 19.16 -1.29 5.88
C ARG A 171 19.85 -1.11 4.53
N THR A 172 19.72 -2.08 3.65
CA THR A 172 20.32 -2.03 2.32
C THR A 172 19.71 -0.88 1.50
N LEU A 173 18.39 -0.71 1.59
CA LEU A 173 17.67 0.38 0.94
C LEU A 173 18.05 1.75 1.52
N ALA A 174 18.17 1.87 2.84
CA ALA A 174 18.62 3.11 3.50
C ALA A 174 20.03 3.53 3.06
N ARG A 175 20.96 2.57 2.90
CA ARG A 175 22.31 2.87 2.36
C ARG A 175 22.25 3.34 0.92
N HIS A 176 21.35 2.76 0.13
CA HIS A 176 21.21 3.11 -1.29
C HIS A 176 20.57 4.50 -1.48
N SER A 177 19.68 4.92 -0.58
CA SER A 177 19.07 6.25 -0.60
C SER A 177 19.92 7.35 0.06
N GLY A 178 21.06 7.00 0.67
CA GLY A 178 21.89 7.94 1.44
C GLY A 178 21.25 8.37 2.77
N ASP A 179 20.31 7.58 3.30
CA ASP A 179 19.68 7.83 4.60
C ASP A 179 20.53 7.24 5.74
N ASP A 180 21.64 7.92 6.04
CA ASP A 180 22.62 7.49 7.04
C ASP A 180 22.01 7.33 8.44
N ASP A 181 21.00 8.13 8.77
CA ASP A 181 20.29 8.07 10.05
C ASP A 181 19.51 6.75 10.17
N SER A 182 18.73 6.40 9.15
CA SER A 182 18.03 5.10 9.09
C SER A 182 19.01 3.93 9.13
N VAL A 183 20.15 4.02 8.46
CA VAL A 183 21.21 3.00 8.50
C VAL A 183 21.73 2.78 9.93
N GLN A 184 22.04 3.85 10.66
CA GLN A 184 22.52 3.74 12.04
C GLN A 184 21.48 3.12 12.97
N ARG A 185 20.19 3.46 12.79
CA ARG A 185 19.08 2.90 13.57
C ARG A 185 18.89 1.41 13.29
N LEU A 186 18.83 1.03 12.02
CA LEU A 186 18.67 -0.35 11.59
C LEU A 186 19.86 -1.23 12.01
N ASN A 187 21.08 -0.68 12.03
CA ASN A 187 22.25 -1.39 12.57
C ASN A 187 22.09 -1.74 14.05
N ARG A 188 21.46 -0.88 14.86
CA ARG A 188 21.21 -1.17 16.28
C ARG A 188 20.16 -2.27 16.46
N LEU A 189 19.10 -2.24 15.65
CA LEU A 189 18.05 -3.26 15.62
C LEU A 189 18.58 -4.65 15.24
N VAL A 190 19.34 -4.73 14.13
CA VAL A 190 19.87 -6.01 13.62
C VAL A 190 20.99 -6.57 14.52
N ALA A 191 21.75 -5.73 15.22
CA ALA A 191 22.83 -6.17 16.11
C ALA A 191 22.34 -6.78 17.45
N GLY A 192 21.04 -6.98 17.65
CA GLY A 192 20.49 -7.70 18.80
C GLY A 192 20.53 -6.92 20.13
N ARG A 193 20.78 -5.61 20.11
CA ARG A 193 20.51 -4.76 21.29
C ARG A 193 19.05 -4.35 21.23
N GLN A 194 18.24 -4.93 22.13
CA GLN A 194 16.83 -4.60 22.36
C GLN A 194 16.51 -3.13 22.06
N VAL A 195 16.04 -2.85 20.85
CA VAL A 195 15.18 -1.71 20.58
C VAL A 195 13.79 -2.31 20.65
N ARG A 196 12.94 -1.80 21.54
CA ARG A 196 11.57 -2.30 21.57
C ARG A 196 10.93 -1.90 20.25
N ALA A 197 10.21 -2.81 19.59
CA ALA A 197 9.46 -2.48 18.36
C ALA A 197 8.58 -1.23 18.58
N GLU A 198 8.07 -1.06 19.80
CA GLU A 198 7.40 0.14 20.32
C GLU A 198 8.15 1.45 20.00
N ASP A 199 9.47 1.52 20.23
CA ASP A 199 10.31 2.69 19.99
C ASP A 199 10.46 3.00 18.48
N VAL A 200 10.37 1.97 17.63
CA VAL A 200 10.45 2.07 16.16
C VAL A 200 9.12 2.55 15.59
N ILE A 201 8.01 2.01 16.11
CA ILE A 201 6.64 2.33 15.70
C ILE A 201 6.29 3.77 16.08
N GLU A 202 6.71 4.23 17.26
CA GLU A 202 6.46 5.60 17.72
C GLU A 202 7.25 6.64 16.90
N ALA A 203 8.50 6.33 16.52
CA ALA A 203 9.30 7.19 15.66
C ALA A 203 8.79 7.24 14.20
N GLY A 204 8.29 6.12 13.67
CA GLY A 204 7.70 6.05 12.32
C GLY A 204 6.39 6.84 12.15
N ARG A 205 5.70 7.19 13.24
CA ARG A 205 4.44 7.98 13.22
C ARG A 205 4.66 9.49 13.07
N THR A 206 5.88 10.00 13.23
CA THR A 206 6.16 11.44 13.21
C THR A 206 7.09 11.81 12.07
N PRO A 207 6.60 12.41 10.96
CA PRO A 207 7.47 12.84 9.87
C PRO A 207 8.51 13.86 10.39
N GLY A 208 9.79 13.56 10.22
CA GLY A 208 10.88 14.47 10.59
C GLY A 208 11.24 14.51 12.07
N ARG A 209 10.69 13.63 12.92
CA ARG A 209 11.08 13.54 14.34
C ARG A 209 11.41 12.11 14.72
N TRP A 210 12.61 11.69 14.34
CA TRP A 210 13.30 10.68 15.12
C TRP A 210 14.19 11.38 16.17
N PRO A 211 14.29 10.89 17.41
CA PRO A 211 15.41 11.23 18.29
C PRO A 211 16.71 10.57 17.82
#